data_AF-F7QWN4-F1
#
_entry.id   AF-F7QWN4-F1
#
_cell.length_a   1.000
_cell.length_b   1.000
_cell.length_c   1.000
_cell.angle_alpha   90.00
_cell.angle_beta   90.00
_cell.angle_gamma   90.00
#
_symmetry.space_group_name_H-M   'P 1'
#
loop_
_entity.id
_entity.type
_entity.pdbx_description
1 polymer ?
#
loop_
_entity_poly.entity_id
_entity_poly.type
_entity_poly.pdbx_seq_one_letter_code
_entity_poly.pdbx_strand_id
1 'polypeptide(L)'
;MLKKLWNIWLNGGFIRGNKRYVIFPIIMAIGLPLSMWLSDNEGMSYLEYIQEPKWIMFAVFCLVSGSTLLYLLDTAIKVNKHMKG
;
A
#
# COMPACT_ATOMS: atom_id res chain seq x y z
N MET A 1 -10.12 -18.32 -4.56
CA MET A 1 -8.93 -18.11 -3.70
C MET A 1 -8.57 -16.62 -3.57
N LEU A 2 -8.45 -15.89 -4.68
CA LEU A 2 -8.19 -14.43 -4.70
C LEU A 2 -9.14 -13.59 -3.84
N LYS A 3 -10.47 -13.79 -3.92
CA LYS A 3 -11.44 -13.09 -3.05
C LYS A 3 -11.20 -13.31 -1.56
N LYS A 4 -10.69 -14.49 -1.18
CA LYS A 4 -10.44 -14.87 0.22
C LYS A 4 -9.18 -14.19 0.74
N LEU A 5 -8.12 -14.18 -0.08
CA LEU A 5 -6.89 -13.42 0.17
C LEU A 5 -7.17 -11.92 0.23
N TRP A 6 -7.96 -11.39 -0.70
CA TRP A 6 -8.38 -9.98 -0.74
C TRP A 6 -9.18 -9.59 0.51
N ASN A 7 -10.13 -10.41 0.95
CA ASN A 7 -10.88 -10.16 2.19
C ASN A 7 -9.99 -10.28 3.44
N ILE A 8 -9.02 -11.20 3.46
CA ILE A 8 -8.04 -11.31 4.55
C ILE A 8 -7.18 -10.04 4.58
N TRP A 9 -6.68 -9.60 3.43
CA TRP A 9 -5.88 -8.39 3.28
C TRP A 9 -6.66 -7.11 3.66
N LEU A 10 -7.89 -6.95 3.16
CA LEU A 10 -8.77 -5.82 3.50
C LEU A 10 -9.11 -5.77 4.99
N ASN A 11 -9.28 -6.93 5.63
CA ASN A 11 -9.47 -7.02 7.08
C ASN A 11 -8.16 -6.81 7.89
N GLY A 12 -7.05 -6.44 7.23
CA GLY A 12 -5.76 -6.14 7.85
C GLY A 12 -4.78 -7.31 7.87
N GLY A 13 -5.06 -8.43 7.21
CA GLY A 13 -4.24 -9.63 7.24
C GLY A 13 -4.04 -10.10 8.69
N PHE A 14 -2.80 -10.45 9.05
CA PHE A 14 -2.38 -10.79 10.41
C PHE A 14 -2.32 -9.58 11.37
N ILE A 15 -2.57 -8.36 10.87
CA ILE A 15 -2.41 -7.10 11.60
C ILE A 15 -3.80 -6.53 11.89
N ARG A 16 -4.37 -6.94 13.02
CA ARG A 16 -5.69 -6.47 13.48
C ARG A 16 -5.69 -4.98 13.84
N GLY A 17 -6.76 -4.27 13.45
CA GLY A 17 -7.13 -2.94 13.97
C GLY A 17 -6.52 -1.74 13.22
N ASN A 18 -6.47 -0.58 13.87
CA ASN A 18 -6.01 0.69 13.28
C ASN A 18 -4.56 0.67 12.74
N LYS A 19 -3.76 -0.35 13.12
CA LYS A 19 -2.38 -0.52 12.65
C LYS A 19 -2.29 -0.78 11.14
N ARG A 20 -3.35 -1.29 10.50
CA ARG A 20 -3.39 -1.53 9.04
C ARG A 20 -3.24 -0.23 8.23
N TYR A 21 -3.77 0.88 8.76
CA TYR A 21 -3.68 2.19 8.11
C TYR A 21 -2.29 2.79 8.18
N VAL A 22 -1.43 2.29 9.09
CA VAL A 22 -0.04 2.74 9.23
C VAL A 22 0.90 1.83 8.45
N ILE A 23 0.68 0.52 8.50
CA ILE A 23 1.61 -0.46 7.95
C ILE A 23 1.48 -0.59 6.43
N PHE A 24 0.28 -0.50 5.88
CA PHE A 24 0.08 -0.58 4.44
C PHE A 24 0.76 0.57 3.66
N PRO A 25 0.65 1.86 4.08
CA PRO A 25 1.43 2.94 3.49
C PRO A 25 2.93 2.66 3.45
N ILE A 26 3.49 2.12 4.54
CA ILE A 26 4.92 1.82 4.66
C ILE A 26 5.30 0.69 3.69
N ILE A 27 4.51 -0.37 3.64
CA ILE A 27 4.73 -1.49 2.71
C ILE A 27 4.67 -0.99 1.26
N MET A 28 3.71 -0.14 0.92
CA MET A 28 3.58 0.41 -0.43
C MET A 28 4.73 1.35 -0.78
N ALA A 29 5.15 2.20 0.17
CA ALA A 29 6.24 3.15 0.00
C ALA A 29 7.60 2.47 -0.25
N ILE A 30 7.80 1.24 0.24
CA ILE A 30 9.04 0.48 0.04
C ILE A 30 8.89 -0.54 -1.10
N GLY A 31 7.77 -1.25 -1.12
CA GLY A 31 7.52 -2.37 -2.02
C GLY A 31 7.40 -1.96 -3.48
N LEU A 32 6.78 -0.81 -3.78
CA LEU A 32 6.69 -0.31 -5.15
C LEU A 32 8.04 0.13 -5.72
N PRO A 33 8.84 0.97 -5.03
CA PRO A 33 10.20 1.27 -5.50
C PRO A 33 11.05 0.02 -5.62
N LEU A 34 10.93 -0.95 -4.70
CA LEU A 34 11.67 -2.21 -4.78
C LEU A 34 11.28 -3.01 -6.03
N SER A 35 9.98 -3.08 -6.35
CA SER A 35 9.50 -3.80 -7.53
C SER A 35 9.95 -3.16 -8.84
N MET A 36 9.97 -1.82 -8.91
CA MET A 36 10.46 -1.11 -10.10
C MET A 36 11.99 -1.17 -10.21
N TRP A 37 12.71 -1.10 -9.09
CA TRP A 37 14.16 -1.29 -9.06
C TRP A 37 14.57 -2.66 -9.59
N LEU A 38 13.87 -3.73 -9.16
CA LEU A 38 14.08 -5.10 -9.66
C LEU A 38 13.75 -5.27 -11.15
N SER A 39 12.89 -4.41 -11.71
CA SER A 39 12.48 -4.44 -13.12
C SER A 39 13.45 -3.67 -14.02
N ASP A 40 13.90 -2.49 -13.58
CA ASP A 40 14.44 -1.48 -14.49
C ASP A 40 15.95 -1.27 -14.36
N ASN A 41 16.63 -1.78 -13.33
CA ASN A 41 18.01 -1.37 -13.03
C ASN A 41 18.97 -2.54 -12.76
N GLU A 42 19.84 -2.84 -13.73
CA GLU A 42 20.97 -3.78 -13.58
C GLU A 42 22.26 -3.15 -13.03
N GLY A 43 22.28 -1.86 -12.68
CA GLY A 43 23.53 -1.15 -12.34
C GLY A 43 23.50 -0.16 -11.18
N MET A 44 22.34 0.09 -10.57
CA MET A 44 22.19 1.07 -9.49
C MET A 44 21.85 0.37 -8.18
N SER A 45 22.45 0.79 -7.06
CA SER A 45 22.07 0.24 -5.76
C SER A 45 20.65 0.69 -5.36
N TYR A 46 19.91 -0.14 -4.63
CA TYR A 46 18.57 0.22 -4.17
C TYR A 46 18.54 1.49 -3.31
N LEU A 47 19.60 1.73 -2.53
CA LEU A 47 19.74 2.92 -1.69
C LEU A 47 19.87 4.20 -2.52
N GLU A 48 20.61 4.17 -3.63
CA GLU A 48 20.68 5.30 -4.56
C GLU A 48 19.36 5.50 -5.29
N TYR A 49 18.70 4.40 -5.66
CA TYR A 49 17.42 4.43 -6.34
C TYR A 49 16.32 5.09 -5.49
N ILE A 50 16.19 4.71 -4.21
CA ILE A 50 15.15 5.29 -3.33
C ILE A 50 15.43 6.76 -2.96
N GLN A 51 16.68 7.20 -3.08
CA GLN A 51 17.07 8.60 -2.90
C GLN A 51 16.70 9.50 -4.09
N GLU A 52 16.29 8.94 -5.22
CA GLU A 52 15.80 9.76 -6.32
C GLU A 52 14.56 10.57 -5.89
N PRO A 53 14.47 11.85 -6.31
CA PRO A 53 13.40 12.74 -5.87
C PRO A 53 12.00 12.22 -6.20
N LYS A 54 11.86 11.44 -7.29
CA LYS A 54 10.60 10.79 -7.68
C LYS A 54 10.11 9.79 -6.62
N TRP A 55 11.02 9.03 -6.03
CA TRP A 55 10.71 8.00 -5.03
C TRP A 55 10.51 8.57 -3.64
N ILE A 56 11.25 9.62 -3.29
CA ILE A 56 11.03 10.38 -2.06
C ILE A 56 9.63 11.01 -2.07
N MET A 57 9.25 11.68 -3.17
CA MET A 57 7.91 12.25 -3.34
C MET A 57 6.83 11.18 -3.25
N PHE A 58 7.04 10.02 -3.87
CA PHE A 58 6.13 8.88 -3.79
C PHE A 58 5.98 8.35 -2.37
N ALA A 59 7.08 8.19 -1.63
CA ALA A 59 7.05 7.72 -0.25
C ALA A 59 6.29 8.69 0.67
N VAL A 60 6.53 10.00 0.55
CA VAL A 60 5.78 11.03 1.29
C VAL A 60 4.30 10.96 0.93
N PHE A 61 3.97 10.85 -0.35
CA PHE A 61 2.58 10.70 -0.79
C PHE A 61 1.92 9.46 -0.19
N CYS A 62 2.59 8.30 -0.22
CA CYS A 62 2.09 7.06 0.36
C CYS A 62 1.85 7.21 1.87
N LEU A 63 2.77 7.83 2.61
CA LEU A 63 2.66 7.98 4.06
C LEU A 63 1.54 8.96 4.47
N VAL A 64 1.39 10.07 3.75
CA VAL A 64 0.37 11.08 4.05
C VAL A 64 -1.02 10.63 3.59
N SER A 65 -1.12 10.09 2.37
CA SER A 65 -2.42 9.78 1.74
C SER A 65 -2.85 8.32 1.85
N GLY A 66 -1.92 7.39 2.09
CA GLY A 66 -2.22 5.95 2.06
C GLY A 66 -3.18 5.52 3.16
N SER A 67 -3.09 6.17 4.33
CA SER A 67 -3.99 5.95 5.47
C SER A 67 -5.43 6.36 5.11
N THR A 68 -5.59 7.55 4.53
CA THR A 68 -6.87 8.15 4.12
C THR A 68 -7.49 7.41 2.94
N LEU A 69 -6.69 7.04 1.94
CA LEU A 69 -7.11 6.24 0.79
C LEU A 69 -7.63 4.87 1.24
N LEU A 70 -6.92 4.19 2.14
CA LEU A 70 -7.39 2.92 2.70
C LEU A 70 -8.69 3.06 3.48
N TYR A 71 -8.84 4.14 4.25
CA TYR A 71 -10.06 4.40 4.99
C TYR A 71 -11.26 4.61 4.05
N LEU A 72 -11.07 5.38 2.98
CA LEU A 72 -12.09 5.56 1.95
C LEU A 72 -12.42 4.25 1.23
N LEU A 73 -11.42 3.43 0.92
CA LEU A 73 -11.60 2.13 0.29
C LEU A 73 -12.41 1.18 1.18
N ASP A 74 -12.10 1.12 2.48
CA ASP A 74 -12.83 0.30 3.46
C ASP A 74 -14.29 0.79 3.60
N THR A 75 -14.50 2.11 3.58
CA THR A 75 -15.83 2.72 3.63
C THR A 75 -16.64 2.39 2.38
N ALA A 76 -16.06 2.54 1.19
CA ALA A 76 -16.71 2.23 -0.08
C ALA A 76 -17.09 0.75 -0.18
N ILE A 77 -16.23 -0.16 0.30
CA ILE A 77 -16.51 -1.60 0.31
C ILE A 77 -17.64 -1.92 1.28
N LYS A 78 -17.65 -1.31 2.48
CA LYS A 78 -18.77 -1.47 3.43
C LYS A 78 -20.09 -0.98 2.84
N VAL A 79 -20.09 0.19 2.21
CA VAL A 79 -21.29 0.75 1.55
C VAL A 79 -21.77 -0.17 0.42
N ASN A 80 -20.86 -0.64 -0.44
CA ASN A 80 -21.20 -1.59 -1.52
C ASN A 80 -21.75 -2.92 -0.98
N LYS A 81 -21.25 -3.38 0.17
CA LYS A 81 -21.78 -4.58 0.85
C LYS A 81 -23.19 -4.36 1.39
N HIS A 82 -23.49 -3.15 1.88
CA HIS A 82 -24.83 -2.76 2.33
C HIS A 82 -25.83 -2.59 1.16
N MET A 83 -25.38 -2.16 -0.02
CA MET A 83 -26.26 -2.01 -1.19
C MET A 83 -26.53 -3.32 -1.95
N LYS A 84 -25.78 -4.39 -1.65
CA LYS A 84 -26.01 -5.74 -2.20
C LYS A 84 -26.76 -6.67 -1.25
N GLY A 85 -27.28 -6.13 -0.14
CA GLY A 85 -28.16 -6.82 0.81
C GLY A 85 -29.62 -6.62 0.45
#